data_AF-A0A915A7H7-F1
#
_entry.id   AF-A0A915A7H7-F1
#
_cell.length_a   1.000
_cell.length_b   1.000
_cell.length_c   1.000
_cell.angle_alpha   90.00
_cell.angle_beta   90.00
_cell.angle_gamma   90.00
#
_symmetry.space_group_name_H-M   'P 1'
#
loop_
_entity.id
_entity.type
_entity.pdbx_description
1 polymer ?
#
loop_
_entity_poly.entity_id
_entity_poly.type
_entity_poly.pdbx_seq_one_letter_code
_entity_poly.pdbx_strand_id
1 'polypeptide(L)'
;MFYVDESNNLLANDATTRSQLIVVKQHSYINNSIFFISVVDEIIRIHKLSMDHHHASLTLLHDVSVGDRFRMRTPIMAARCCDEVYVIGGIHGCGFRFDPKTWISFNLVTKSTDVIEVMDDAPPFSFSGSRYTKVLTNDLWVHATGSIARGMTGSAFSGEIWIVDLKSKPLKWKKSDFRVPEMDGEQLIIELSDSGYIYVLDNNEGVLSAKIQ
;
A
#
# COMPACT_ATOMS: atom_id res chain seq x y z
N MET A 1 22.37 -3.59 -18.92
CA MET A 1 21.99 -5.03 -19.06
C MET A 1 20.99 -5.36 -17.97
N PHE A 2 19.86 -6.00 -18.31
CA PHE A 2 18.83 -6.39 -17.35
C PHE A 2 18.94 -7.88 -17.04
N TYR A 3 18.96 -8.24 -15.76
CA TYR A 3 19.06 -9.62 -15.30
C TYR A 3 17.85 -9.99 -14.43
N VAL A 4 17.23 -11.12 -14.73
CA VAL A 4 16.16 -11.71 -13.92
C VAL A 4 16.57 -13.14 -13.60
N ASP A 5 16.64 -13.46 -12.32
CA ASP A 5 16.83 -14.83 -11.87
C ASP A 5 15.56 -15.65 -12.20
N GLU A 6 15.70 -16.81 -12.83
CA GLU A 6 14.57 -17.65 -13.25
C GLU A 6 13.67 -18.07 -12.08
N SER A 7 14.20 -18.13 -10.85
CA SER A 7 13.42 -18.39 -9.63
C SER A 7 12.36 -17.32 -9.34
N ASN A 8 12.47 -16.13 -9.95
CA ASN A 8 11.44 -15.09 -9.85
C ASN A 8 10.14 -15.46 -10.57
N ASN A 9 10.18 -16.39 -11.53
CA ASN A 9 9.00 -16.74 -12.32
C ASN A 9 7.96 -17.46 -11.45
N LEU A 10 6.70 -17.05 -11.61
CA LEU A 10 5.52 -17.76 -11.12
C LEU A 10 4.67 -18.15 -12.32
N LEU A 11 4.24 -19.42 -12.36
CA LEU A 11 3.34 -19.90 -13.38
C LEU A 11 1.91 -19.84 -12.85
N ALA A 12 1.03 -19.21 -13.61
CA ALA A 12 -0.40 -19.36 -13.41
C ALA A 12 -0.81 -20.76 -13.88
N ASN A 13 -1.55 -21.49 -13.05
CA ASN A 13 -1.98 -22.85 -13.37
C ASN A 13 -3.12 -22.84 -14.42
N ASP A 14 -3.89 -21.76 -14.48
CA ASP A 14 -4.99 -21.56 -15.42
C ASP A 14 -5.32 -20.06 -15.62
N ALA A 15 -6.26 -19.78 -16.54
CA ALA A 15 -6.71 -18.42 -16.84
C ALA A 15 -7.51 -17.74 -15.72
N THR A 16 -7.93 -18.51 -14.70
CA THR A 16 -8.66 -17.99 -13.53
C THR A 16 -7.75 -17.71 -12.34
N THR A 17 -6.47 -18.10 -12.45
CA THR A 17 -5.47 -17.87 -11.42
C THR A 17 -5.32 -16.38 -11.20
N ARG A 18 -5.62 -15.96 -9.98
CA ARG A 18 -5.47 -14.56 -9.60
C ARG A 18 -4.00 -14.20 -9.58
N SER A 19 -3.67 -13.10 -10.25
CA SER A 19 -2.35 -12.50 -10.20
C SER A 19 -2.44 -11.00 -9.90
N GLN A 20 -1.51 -10.49 -9.11
CA GLN A 20 -1.41 -9.07 -8.78
C GLN A 20 0.05 -8.68 -8.57
N LEU A 21 0.41 -7.47 -8.99
CA LEU A 21 1.70 -6.86 -8.71
C LEU A 21 1.46 -5.53 -7.99
N ILE A 22 2.11 -5.35 -6.84
CA ILE A 22 2.00 -4.15 -6.01
C ILE A 22 3.38 -3.52 -5.88
N VAL A 23 3.49 -2.23 -6.18
CA VAL A 23 4.70 -1.47 -5.89
C VAL A 23 4.68 -1.11 -4.41
N VAL A 24 5.73 -1.47 -3.69
CA VAL A 24 5.89 -1.13 -2.28
C VAL A 24 6.26 0.35 -2.18
N LYS A 25 5.42 1.14 -1.51
CA LYS A 25 5.69 2.54 -1.24
C LYS A 25 6.90 2.66 -0.31
N GLN A 26 7.79 3.59 -0.62
CA GLN A 26 9.04 3.76 0.12
C GLN A 26 9.49 5.22 0.00
N HIS A 27 10.47 5.60 0.81
CA HIS A 27 11.01 6.96 0.79
C HIS A 27 11.59 7.30 -0.58
N SER A 28 11.41 8.55 -0.98
CA SER A 28 11.96 9.16 -2.18
C SER A 28 13.50 9.19 -2.24
N TYR A 29 14.20 8.89 -1.14
CA TYR A 29 15.66 8.79 -1.08
C TYR A 29 16.21 7.37 -1.31
N ILE A 30 15.34 6.36 -1.34
CA ILE A 30 15.74 4.98 -1.66
C ILE A 30 15.69 4.84 -3.19
N ASN A 31 16.72 5.35 -3.86
CA ASN A 31 16.69 5.57 -5.32
C ASN A 31 17.19 4.39 -6.12
N ASN A 32 18.00 3.54 -5.50
CA ASN A 32 18.72 2.46 -6.21
C ASN A 32 18.00 1.12 -6.12
N SER A 33 16.81 1.08 -5.51
CA SER A 33 16.00 -0.13 -5.49
C SER A 33 14.53 0.14 -5.34
N ILE A 34 13.69 -0.64 -6.01
CA ILE A 34 12.24 -0.66 -5.86
C ILE A 34 11.83 -2.04 -5.37
N PHE A 35 10.92 -2.09 -4.40
CA PHE A 35 10.36 -3.34 -3.91
C PHE A 35 9.00 -3.59 -4.55
N PHE A 36 8.74 -4.85 -4.89
CA PHE A 36 7.45 -5.29 -5.41
C PHE A 36 6.92 -6.45 -4.60
N ILE A 37 5.60 -6.54 -4.54
CA ILE A 37 4.91 -7.72 -4.05
C ILE A 37 4.16 -8.32 -5.22
N SER A 38 4.50 -9.56 -5.59
CA SER A 38 3.68 -10.33 -6.51
C SER A 38 2.82 -11.31 -5.73
N VAL A 39 1.57 -11.42 -6.12
CA VAL A 39 0.64 -12.44 -5.63
C VAL A 39 0.26 -13.29 -6.82
N VAL A 40 0.49 -14.60 -6.75
CA VAL A 40 -0.08 -15.56 -7.70
C VAL A 40 -0.69 -16.68 -6.89
N ASP A 41 -1.99 -16.87 -7.05
CA ASP A 41 -2.79 -17.79 -6.24
C ASP A 41 -2.61 -17.49 -4.72
N GLU A 42 -2.21 -18.47 -3.93
CA GLU A 42 -1.93 -18.35 -2.49
C GLU A 42 -0.47 -18.04 -2.17
N ILE A 43 0.32 -17.55 -3.13
CA ILE A 43 1.74 -17.26 -2.92
C ILE A 43 1.96 -15.75 -2.99
N ILE A 44 2.46 -15.18 -1.91
CA ILE A 44 2.95 -13.80 -1.85
C ILE A 44 4.47 -13.84 -1.94
N ARG A 45 5.06 -13.11 -2.90
CA ARG A 45 6.50 -12.96 -3.03
C ARG A 45 6.92 -11.51 -2.94
N ILE A 46 8.06 -11.25 -2.29
CA ILE A 46 8.69 -9.94 -2.22
C ILE A 46 9.91 -9.94 -3.12
N HIS A 47 9.91 -9.04 -4.08
CA HIS A 47 11.00 -8.83 -5.01
C HIS A 47 11.69 -7.50 -4.75
N LYS A 48 12.98 -7.45 -5.05
CA LYS A 48 13.76 -6.21 -5.10
C LYS A 48 14.33 -6.06 -6.50
N LEU A 49 13.90 -5.00 -7.17
CA LEU A 49 14.59 -4.47 -8.34
C LEU A 49 15.69 -3.55 -7.86
N SER A 50 16.94 -3.87 -8.14
CA SER A 50 18.08 -3.00 -7.92
C SER A 50 18.49 -2.39 -9.26
N MET A 51 18.80 -1.09 -9.27
CA MET A 51 19.19 -0.36 -10.49
C MET A 51 20.42 0.48 -10.21
N ASP A 52 21.36 0.46 -11.14
CA ASP A 52 22.46 1.42 -11.26
C ASP A 52 22.44 2.06 -12.67
N HIS A 53 23.44 2.88 -12.99
CA HIS A 53 23.49 3.60 -14.27
C HIS A 53 23.57 2.71 -15.52
N HIS A 54 23.94 1.43 -15.38
CA HIS A 54 24.21 0.52 -16.49
C HIS A 54 23.49 -0.83 -16.38
N HIS A 55 23.04 -1.19 -15.18
CA HIS A 55 22.50 -2.49 -14.84
C HIS A 55 21.22 -2.37 -14.03
N ALA A 56 20.32 -3.33 -14.24
CA ALA A 56 19.16 -3.52 -13.40
C ALA A 56 18.96 -5.03 -13.16
N SER A 57 18.64 -5.40 -11.92
CA SER A 57 18.50 -6.81 -11.52
C SER A 57 17.25 -7.00 -10.65
N LEU A 58 16.46 -8.03 -10.94
CA LEU A 58 15.32 -8.42 -10.11
C LEU A 58 15.66 -9.66 -9.28
N THR A 59 15.58 -9.54 -7.95
CA THR A 59 15.89 -10.62 -7.01
C THR A 59 14.68 -10.94 -6.14
N LEU A 60 14.37 -12.23 -5.99
CA LEU A 60 13.40 -12.73 -5.01
C LEU A 60 14.05 -12.68 -3.62
N LEU A 61 13.45 -11.91 -2.71
CA LEU A 61 13.95 -11.80 -1.33
C LEU A 61 13.31 -12.83 -0.41
N HIS A 62 12.00 -13.02 -0.59
CA HIS A 62 11.17 -13.79 0.31
C HIS A 62 9.90 -14.28 -0.38
N ASP A 63 9.44 -15.47 0.00
CA ASP A 63 8.18 -16.05 -0.42
C ASP A 63 7.39 -16.57 0.78
N VAL A 64 6.08 -16.37 0.73
CA VAL A 64 5.16 -16.78 1.79
C VAL A 64 3.94 -17.42 1.18
N SER A 65 3.68 -18.66 1.59
CA SER A 65 2.40 -19.30 1.35
C SER A 65 1.35 -18.70 2.29
N VAL A 66 0.26 -18.20 1.70
CA VAL A 66 -0.85 -17.53 2.37
C VAL A 66 -1.54 -18.50 3.34
N GLY A 67 -1.69 -19.78 2.97
CA GLY A 67 -2.22 -20.86 3.81
C GLY A 67 -3.36 -20.48 4.75
N ASP A 68 -3.51 -21.23 5.85
CA ASP A 68 -4.53 -20.91 6.87
C ASP A 68 -4.19 -19.64 7.69
N ARG A 69 -2.92 -19.22 7.69
CA ARG A 69 -2.42 -18.14 8.54
C ARG A 69 -2.95 -16.77 8.13
N PHE A 70 -3.10 -16.54 6.83
CA PHE A 70 -3.46 -15.22 6.31
C PHE A 70 -4.96 -15.08 5.99
N ARG A 71 -5.78 -16.13 6.21
CA ARG A 71 -7.27 -16.11 6.22
C ARG A 71 -7.88 -15.27 5.08
N MET A 72 -7.70 -15.69 3.84
CA MET A 72 -8.28 -15.02 2.66
C MET A 72 -7.89 -13.54 2.51
N ARG A 73 -6.79 -13.08 3.10
CA ARG A 73 -6.29 -11.72 2.91
C ARG A 73 -5.50 -11.64 1.62
N THR A 74 -5.87 -10.71 0.75
CA THR A 74 -5.06 -10.41 -0.42
C THR A 74 -4.44 -9.04 -0.30
N PRO A 75 -3.10 -8.93 -0.48
CA PRO A 75 -2.43 -7.65 -0.56
C PRO A 75 -3.15 -6.63 -1.45
N ILE A 76 -3.29 -5.41 -0.95
CA ILE A 76 -3.84 -4.26 -1.70
C ILE A 76 -2.75 -3.23 -1.91
N MET A 77 -2.04 -2.92 -0.83
CA MET A 77 -1.03 -1.87 -0.79
C MET A 77 0.06 -2.27 0.18
N ALA A 78 1.25 -1.74 -0.04
CA ALA A 78 2.40 -2.04 0.77
C ALA A 78 3.27 -0.80 0.96
N ALA A 79 3.95 -0.76 2.10
CA ALA A 79 4.95 0.25 2.42
C ALA A 79 6.18 -0.39 3.03
N ARG A 80 7.34 0.22 2.82
CA ARG A 80 8.60 -0.17 3.43
C ARG A 80 9.06 0.93 4.38
N CYS A 81 9.48 0.52 5.57
CA CYS A 81 10.20 1.34 6.53
C CYS A 81 11.36 0.50 7.08
N CYS A 82 12.59 1.02 6.97
CA CYS A 82 13.80 0.31 7.36
C CYS A 82 13.89 -1.10 6.71
N ASP A 83 13.96 -2.13 7.55
CA ASP A 83 14.05 -3.54 7.17
C ASP A 83 12.70 -4.25 7.21
N GLU A 84 11.60 -3.52 7.32
CA GLU A 84 10.24 -4.07 7.34
C GLU A 84 9.45 -3.64 6.11
N VAL A 85 8.74 -4.60 5.51
CA VAL A 85 7.69 -4.36 4.52
C VAL A 85 6.35 -4.67 5.17
N TYR A 86 5.47 -3.68 5.20
CA TYR A 86 4.11 -3.78 5.68
C TYR A 86 3.15 -3.90 4.51
N VAL A 87 2.16 -4.77 4.66
CA VAL A 87 1.15 -5.02 3.64
C VAL A 87 -0.22 -4.92 4.27
N ILE A 88 -1.05 -4.07 3.67
CA ILE A 88 -2.46 -3.98 4.02
C ILE A 88 -3.23 -4.83 3.02
N GLY A 89 -4.02 -5.76 3.54
CA GLY A 89 -4.83 -6.66 2.74
C GLY A 89 -6.28 -6.20 2.61
N GLY A 90 -7.01 -6.88 1.74
CA GLY A 90 -8.46 -6.96 1.78
C GLY A 90 -8.91 -8.36 2.14
N ILE A 91 -10.04 -8.47 2.82
CA ILE A 91 -10.67 -9.75 3.13
C ILE A 91 -11.55 -10.15 1.94
N HIS A 92 -11.30 -11.36 1.40
CA HIS A 92 -12.13 -11.94 0.35
C HIS A 92 -13.47 -12.46 0.90
N GLY A 93 -14.55 -12.10 0.20
CA GLY A 93 -15.96 -12.39 0.51
C GLY A 93 -16.87 -11.69 -0.53
N CYS A 94 -18.18 -11.61 -0.28
CA CYS A 94 -19.19 -11.04 -1.21
C CYS A 94 -19.09 -9.51 -1.46
N GLY A 95 -17.92 -8.90 -1.42
CA GLY A 95 -17.77 -7.46 -1.68
C GLY A 95 -16.40 -6.84 -1.46
N PHE A 96 -15.30 -7.62 -1.41
CA PHE A 96 -13.90 -7.20 -1.22
C PHE A 96 -13.71 -5.98 -0.29
N ARG A 97 -13.36 -6.25 0.97
CA ARG A 97 -13.26 -5.20 1.99
C ARG A 97 -11.82 -4.96 2.41
N PHE A 98 -11.34 -3.74 2.20
CA PHE A 98 -10.10 -3.23 2.79
C PHE A 98 -10.10 -3.47 4.31
N ASP A 99 -9.03 -4.10 4.82
CA ASP A 99 -8.85 -4.38 6.26
C ASP A 99 -7.74 -3.48 6.82
N PRO A 100 -8.08 -2.31 7.38
CA PRO A 100 -7.07 -1.39 7.89
C PRO A 100 -6.47 -1.81 9.23
N LYS A 101 -7.04 -2.80 9.92
CA LYS A 101 -6.65 -3.18 11.28
C LYS A 101 -5.75 -4.40 11.34
N THR A 102 -5.70 -5.21 10.28
CA THR A 102 -4.79 -6.34 10.21
C THR A 102 -3.80 -6.20 9.08
N TRP A 103 -2.52 -6.11 9.41
CA TRP A 103 -1.44 -6.00 8.42
C TRP A 103 -0.57 -7.25 8.44
N ILE A 104 0.12 -7.48 7.34
CA ILE A 104 1.20 -8.47 7.27
C ILE A 104 2.51 -7.70 7.30
N SER A 105 3.41 -8.06 8.22
CA SER A 105 4.77 -7.52 8.25
C SER A 105 5.77 -8.58 7.81
N PHE A 106 6.70 -8.18 6.96
CA PHE A 106 7.81 -8.99 6.50
C PHE A 106 9.11 -8.34 6.93
N ASN A 107 9.92 -9.06 7.70
CA ASN A 107 11.26 -8.60 8.06
C ASN A 107 12.25 -9.08 6.99
N LEU A 108 12.89 -8.13 6.31
CA LEU A 108 13.80 -8.38 5.19
C LEU A 108 15.13 -9.01 5.63
N VAL A 109 15.51 -8.86 6.90
CA VAL A 109 16.77 -9.37 7.46
C VAL A 109 16.59 -10.81 7.95
N THR A 110 15.60 -11.04 8.82
CA THR A 110 15.32 -12.35 9.40
C THR A 110 14.53 -13.25 8.47
N LYS A 111 13.93 -12.68 7.41
CA LYS A 111 12.98 -13.37 6.52
C LYS A 111 11.79 -13.95 7.29
N SER A 112 11.40 -13.30 8.40
CA SER A 112 10.20 -13.67 9.14
C SER A 112 8.98 -12.94 8.61
N THR A 113 7.81 -13.51 8.86
CA THR A 113 6.53 -12.93 8.47
C THR A 113 5.54 -13.09 9.60
N ASP A 114 4.88 -11.98 9.94
CA ASP A 114 3.95 -11.91 11.05
C ASP A 114 2.67 -11.20 10.62
N VAL A 115 1.58 -11.52 11.31
CA VAL A 115 0.32 -10.77 11.21
C VAL A 115 0.27 -9.84 12.42
N ILE A 116 0.15 -8.54 12.15
CA ILE A 116 0.13 -7.52 13.19
C ILE A 116 -1.23 -6.81 13.22
N GLU A 117 -1.65 -6.43 14.42
CA GLU A 117 -2.85 -5.62 14.64
C GLU A 117 -2.46 -4.15 14.74
N VAL A 118 -3.20 -3.29 14.03
CA VAL A 118 -3.08 -1.84 14.09
C VAL A 118 -4.17 -1.30 14.99
N MET A 119 -3.76 -0.57 16.01
CA MET A 119 -4.63 -0.18 17.11
C MET A 119 -5.46 1.07 16.78
N ASP A 120 -6.45 1.32 17.63
CA ASP A 120 -7.32 2.52 17.65
C ASP A 120 -8.33 2.59 16.48
N ASP A 121 -8.76 3.81 16.13
CA ASP A 121 -9.64 4.08 15.00
C ASP A 121 -8.95 3.71 13.68
N ALA A 122 -9.71 3.64 12.59
CA ALA A 122 -9.18 3.25 11.30
C ALA A 122 -9.88 3.99 10.16
N PRO A 123 -9.21 4.17 9.01
CA PRO A 123 -9.84 4.75 7.84
C PRO A 123 -11.11 4.00 7.44
N PRO A 124 -12.19 4.71 7.05
CA PRO A 124 -13.45 4.09 6.65
C PRO A 124 -13.43 3.55 5.21
N PHE A 125 -12.26 3.55 4.57
CA PHE A 125 -12.13 3.17 3.17
C PHE A 125 -12.56 1.72 2.94
N SER A 126 -13.21 1.47 1.81
CA SER A 126 -13.64 0.16 1.35
C SER A 126 -13.00 -0.18 0.00
N PHE A 127 -13.35 -1.35 -0.56
CA PHE A 127 -12.83 -1.80 -1.86
C PHE A 127 -11.29 -1.87 -1.85
N SER A 128 -10.63 -1.05 -2.66
CA SER A 128 -9.16 -0.94 -2.78
C SER A 128 -8.48 -0.09 -1.70
N GLY A 129 -9.21 0.36 -0.69
CA GLY A 129 -8.66 1.24 0.35
C GLY A 129 -8.45 2.67 -0.15
N SER A 130 -7.34 3.29 0.25
CA SER A 130 -7.00 4.67 -0.11
C SER A 130 -6.64 4.82 -1.59
N ARG A 131 -7.04 5.93 -2.22
CA ARG A 131 -6.69 6.22 -3.62
C ARG A 131 -5.24 6.69 -3.78
N TYR A 132 -4.77 7.50 -2.83
CA TYR A 132 -3.41 8.03 -2.85
C TYR A 132 -2.68 7.63 -1.57
N THR A 133 -1.47 7.12 -1.75
CA THR A 133 -0.60 6.75 -0.63
C THR A 133 0.84 7.16 -0.89
N LYS A 134 1.51 7.65 0.15
CA LYS A 134 2.93 7.99 0.11
C LYS A 134 3.58 7.70 1.47
N VAL A 135 4.80 7.19 1.44
CA VAL A 135 5.66 7.15 2.64
C VAL A 135 6.56 8.38 2.61
N LEU A 136 6.41 9.25 3.60
CA LEU A 136 7.20 10.47 3.75
C LEU A 136 8.58 10.16 4.32
N THR A 137 9.51 11.13 4.26
CA THR A 137 10.90 10.93 4.71
C THR A 137 11.05 10.74 6.22
N ASN A 138 10.01 11.05 6.99
CA ASN A 138 9.91 10.80 8.43
C ASN A 138 9.15 9.48 8.74
N ASP A 139 9.07 8.56 7.78
CA ASP A 139 8.47 7.22 7.92
C ASP A 139 6.96 7.22 8.19
N LEU A 140 6.29 8.35 7.95
CA LEU A 140 4.84 8.43 7.97
C LEU A 140 4.27 7.87 6.68
N TRP A 141 3.43 6.86 6.80
CA TRP A 141 2.61 6.38 5.68
C TRP A 141 1.29 7.12 5.65
N VAL A 142 1.14 7.99 4.67
CA VAL A 142 -0.04 8.82 4.46
C VAL A 142 -0.99 8.13 3.50
N HIS A 143 -2.25 8.12 3.87
CA HIS A 143 -3.38 7.56 3.16
C HIS A 143 -4.41 8.66 2.91
N ALA A 144 -4.47 9.16 1.69
CA ALA A 144 -5.33 10.28 1.31
C ALA A 144 -6.48 9.81 0.43
N THR A 145 -7.69 10.10 0.89
CA THR A 145 -8.96 9.87 0.21
C THR A 145 -9.26 8.41 -0.12
N GLY A 146 -10.51 8.11 -0.41
CA GLY A 146 -10.94 6.78 -0.78
C GLY A 146 -12.44 6.73 -1.06
N SER A 147 -12.95 5.52 -1.23
CA SER A 147 -14.38 5.27 -1.30
C SER A 147 -14.86 4.62 0.00
N ILE A 148 -16.05 5.00 0.46
CA ILE A 148 -16.78 4.31 1.55
C ILE A 148 -17.96 3.58 0.91
N ALA A 149 -18.18 2.32 1.29
CA ALA A 149 -19.31 1.54 0.79
C ALA A 149 -20.66 2.15 1.23
N ARG A 150 -21.61 2.22 0.31
CA ARG A 150 -23.01 2.61 0.55
C ARG A 150 -23.95 1.55 0.00
N GLY A 151 -24.47 0.70 0.88
CA GLY A 151 -25.26 -0.47 0.46
C GLY A 151 -24.39 -1.53 -0.22
N MET A 152 -24.99 -2.32 -1.12
CA MET A 152 -24.30 -3.46 -1.77
C MET A 152 -23.40 -3.06 -2.94
N THR A 153 -23.78 -2.02 -3.70
CA THR A 153 -23.09 -1.61 -4.93
C THR A 153 -22.69 -0.13 -4.94
N GLY A 154 -23.23 0.66 -4.02
CA GLY A 154 -22.95 2.08 -3.96
C GLY A 154 -21.63 2.37 -3.27
N SER A 155 -21.05 3.52 -3.59
CA SER A 155 -19.94 4.09 -2.86
C SER A 155 -20.11 5.59 -2.73
N ALA A 156 -19.43 6.18 -1.75
CA ALA A 156 -19.30 7.62 -1.65
C ALA A 156 -17.85 8.02 -1.43
N PHE A 157 -17.51 9.19 -1.95
CA PHE A 157 -16.19 9.75 -1.74
C PHE A 157 -15.94 10.05 -0.25
N SER A 158 -14.75 9.68 0.21
CA SER A 158 -14.21 10.12 1.48
C SER A 158 -12.95 10.93 1.21
N GLY A 159 -12.98 12.18 1.65
CA GLY A 159 -11.83 13.07 1.61
C GLY A 159 -10.92 12.95 2.83
N GLU A 160 -11.16 11.98 3.70
CA GLU A 160 -10.37 11.83 4.91
C GLU A 160 -8.91 11.48 4.61
N ILE A 161 -8.02 11.96 5.47
CA ILE A 161 -6.60 11.64 5.43
C ILE A 161 -6.23 10.93 6.72
N TRP A 162 -5.56 9.80 6.57
CA TRP A 162 -5.12 8.94 7.66
C TRP A 162 -3.62 8.71 7.55
N ILE A 163 -2.96 8.61 8.69
CA ILE A 163 -1.50 8.55 8.78
C ILE A 163 -1.12 7.45 9.77
N VAL A 164 -0.11 6.65 9.43
CA VAL A 164 0.55 5.73 10.37
C VAL A 164 2.02 6.07 10.47
N ASP A 165 2.56 6.16 11.68
CA ASP A 165 4.00 6.19 11.89
C ASP A 165 4.54 4.76 11.86
N LEU A 166 5.28 4.42 10.79
CA LEU A 166 5.80 3.06 10.58
C LEU A 166 6.92 2.67 11.55
N LYS A 167 7.50 3.62 12.27
CA LYS A 167 8.50 3.37 13.33
C LYS A 167 7.84 3.15 14.69
N SER A 168 6.60 3.59 14.87
CA SER A 168 5.86 3.42 16.13
C SER A 168 5.50 1.94 16.36
N LYS A 169 5.58 1.48 17.61
CA LYS A 169 5.12 0.15 18.04
C LYS A 169 4.36 0.31 19.35
N PRO A 170 3.07 -0.08 19.45
CA PRO A 170 2.24 -0.63 18.38
C PRO A 170 1.95 0.41 17.28
N LEU A 171 1.67 -0.06 16.06
CA LEU A 171 1.21 0.81 14.97
C LEU A 171 -0.18 1.35 15.29
N LYS A 172 -0.39 2.63 14.97
CA LYS A 172 -1.64 3.35 15.22
C LYS A 172 -2.00 4.25 14.05
N TRP A 173 -3.27 4.25 13.70
CA TRP A 173 -3.82 5.22 12.77
C TRP A 173 -4.05 6.57 13.46
N LYS A 174 -3.69 7.64 12.76
CA LYS A 174 -4.01 9.01 13.14
C LYS A 174 -4.78 9.68 12.01
N LYS A 175 -5.97 10.20 12.31
CA LYS A 175 -6.74 11.02 11.39
C LYS A 175 -6.17 12.43 11.33
N SER A 176 -6.07 13.01 10.13
CA SER A 176 -5.76 14.43 9.96
C SER A 176 -7.02 15.28 10.10
N ASP A 177 -6.88 16.50 10.60
CA ASP A 177 -7.99 17.47 10.68
C ASP A 177 -8.36 18.02 9.29
N PHE A 178 -7.42 17.99 8.34
CA PHE A 178 -7.69 18.38 6.97
C PHE A 178 -8.46 17.30 6.23
N ARG A 179 -9.48 17.71 5.49
CA ARG A 179 -10.30 16.85 4.64
C ARG A 179 -10.31 17.42 3.23
N VAL A 180 -10.04 16.55 2.26
CA VAL A 180 -10.21 16.88 0.85
C VAL A 180 -11.70 17.05 0.56
N PRO A 181 -12.16 18.16 -0.02
CA PRO A 181 -13.58 18.29 -0.37
C PRO A 181 -13.96 17.24 -1.42
N GLU A 182 -15.25 16.96 -1.55
CA GLU A 182 -15.74 16.10 -2.62
C GLU A 182 -15.48 16.79 -3.96
N MET A 183 -14.76 16.11 -4.85
CA MET A 183 -14.26 16.62 -6.12
C MET A 183 -14.55 15.58 -7.21
N ASP A 184 -14.42 15.98 -8.48
CA ASP A 184 -14.57 15.03 -9.58
C ASP A 184 -13.46 13.97 -9.51
N GLY A 185 -13.87 12.75 -9.19
CA GLY A 185 -12.95 11.64 -8.95
C GLY A 185 -12.13 11.23 -10.16
N GLU A 186 -12.53 11.60 -11.39
CA GLU A 186 -11.77 11.31 -12.62
C GLU A 186 -10.62 12.30 -12.84
N GLN A 187 -10.71 13.51 -12.29
CA GLN A 187 -9.77 14.61 -12.55
C GLN A 187 -8.97 15.02 -11.31
N LEU A 188 -9.26 14.41 -10.16
CA LEU A 188 -8.55 14.63 -8.91
C LEU A 188 -7.08 14.23 -9.03
N ILE A 189 -6.17 15.16 -8.77
CA ILE A 189 -4.75 14.89 -8.62
C ILE A 189 -4.34 15.26 -7.20
N ILE A 190 -3.74 14.30 -6.49
CA ILE A 190 -3.20 14.53 -5.15
C ILE A 190 -1.70 14.24 -5.18
N GLU A 191 -0.92 15.24 -4.77
CA GLU A 191 0.51 15.11 -4.54
C GLU A 191 0.82 15.37 -3.06
N LEU A 192 1.68 14.53 -2.48
CA LEU A 192 2.11 14.64 -1.10
C LEU A 192 3.60 15.01 -1.10
N SER A 193 3.96 16.15 -0.54
CA SER A 193 5.37 16.54 -0.38
C SER A 193 6.02 15.85 0.82
N ASP A 194 7.34 15.68 0.76
CA ASP A 194 8.13 15.09 1.85
C ASP A 194 8.12 15.95 3.12
N SER A 195 7.77 17.24 3.01
CA SER A 195 7.58 18.14 4.16
C SER A 195 6.19 18.03 4.81
N GLY A 196 5.34 17.11 4.35
CA GLY A 196 4.01 16.88 4.93
C GLY A 196 2.95 17.88 4.48
N TYR A 197 3.13 18.52 3.31
CA TYR A 197 2.04 19.21 2.62
C TYR A 197 1.34 18.28 1.64
N ILE A 198 0.01 18.37 1.60
CA ILE A 198 -0.83 17.82 0.55
C ILE A 198 -1.20 18.93 -0.43
N TYR A 199 -1.09 18.64 -1.72
CA TYR A 199 -1.58 19.46 -2.81
C TYR A 199 -2.68 18.70 -3.51
N VAL A 200 -3.84 19.32 -3.64
CA VAL A 200 -5.01 18.77 -4.32
C VAL A 200 -5.33 19.68 -5.48
N LEU A 201 -5.32 19.13 -6.68
CA LEU A 201 -5.75 19.83 -7.89
C LEU A 201 -7.08 19.25 -8.35
N ASP A 202 -8.03 20.14 -8.59
CA ASP A 202 -9.29 19.88 -9.26
C ASP A 202 -9.49 20.97 -10.33
N ASN A 203 -10.03 20.59 -11.49
CA ASN A 203 -10.15 21.53 -12.62
C ASN A 203 -11.16 22.65 -12.37
N ASN A 204 -12.10 22.47 -11.43
CA ASN A 204 -13.13 23.47 -11.11
C ASN A 204 -12.71 24.32 -9.90
N GLU A 205 -12.09 23.71 -8.89
CA GLU A 205 -11.73 24.37 -7.63
C GLU A 205 -10.28 24.90 -7.61
N GLY A 206 -9.46 24.55 -8.61
CA GLY A 206 -8.06 24.93 -8.71
C GLY A 206 -7.15 24.10 -7.79
N VAL A 207 -6.13 24.74 -7.19
CA VAL A 207 -5.16 24.07 -6.31
C VAL A 207 -5.46 24.40 -4.86
N LEU A 208 -5.73 23.38 -4.05
CA LEU A 208 -5.76 23.45 -2.60
C LEU A 208 -4.45 22.90 -2.04
N SER A 209 -3.96 23.52 -0.96
CA SER A 209 -2.83 23.00 -0.22
C SER A 209 -3.06 23.07 1.27
N ALA A 210 -2.67 22.03 1.99
CA ALA A 210 -2.74 22.00 3.45
C ALA A 210 -1.54 21.26 4.03
N LYS A 211 -1.20 21.59 5.28
CA LYS A 211 -0.23 20.82 6.06
C LYS A 211 -0.99 19.74 6.83
N ILE A 212 -0.60 18.48 6.67
CA ILE A 212 -1.30 17.35 7.32
C ILE A 212 -0.73 17.03 8.72
N GLN A 213 0.26 17.79 9.17
CA GLN A 213 0.87 17.78 10.52
C GLN A 213 1.29 19.15 11.03
#